data_AF-A0A0H3GU73-F1
#
_entry.id   AF-A0A0H3GU73-F1
#
_cell.length_a   1.000
_cell.length_b   1.000
_cell.length_c   1.000
_cell.angle_alpha   90.00
_cell.angle_beta   90.00
_cell.angle_gamma   90.00
#
_symmetry.space_group_name_H-M   'P 1'
#
loop_
_entity.id
_entity.type
_entity.pdbx_description
1 polymer ?
#
loop_
_entity_poly.entity_id
_entity_poly.type
_entity_poly.pdbx_seq_one_letter_code
_entity_poly.pdbx_strand_id
1 'polypeptide(L)'
;MMSVMFDPETAIYPFPAKPQPLTVDEKQFYREKIKRLLRERDAVMVAHYYTDPEIQQLAEETGGCIADSLEMARFGARHSASTLLVAGVRFMGETAKILSPEKTILMPTLNAECSLDLGCPIEEFNAFCDAHPDRTVVVYANTSAAVKARADWVVTSSIAVELIDHLDSLGQKILWAPDRHLGRYVQRQTGADVLCWQGACIVHDEFKTQALMRMKALHPEAAVLVHPESPQAIVEMADAVGSTSQLIAAAKSLPQRQLIVATDRGIFYKMQQAVPEKTLLEAPTAGEGATCRSCAHCPWMAMNGLKAIAEGLEQGGAEHEIHVDEALRTGALIPLNRMLDFAATLRG
;
A
#
# COMPACT_ATOMS: atom_id res chain seq x y z
N MET A 1 -11.59 -21.85 -25.97
CA MET A 1 -10.74 -20.64 -25.88
C MET A 1 -9.64 -20.95 -24.90
N MET A 2 -8.38 -20.93 -25.33
CA MET A 2 -7.27 -20.95 -24.37
C MET A 2 -7.28 -19.58 -23.69
N SER A 3 -7.72 -19.55 -22.43
CA SER A 3 -7.48 -18.42 -21.54
C SER A 3 -5.97 -18.19 -21.53
N VAL A 4 -5.52 -17.05 -22.05
CA VAL A 4 -4.16 -16.56 -21.78
C VAL A 4 -4.17 -16.21 -20.30
N MET A 5 -3.98 -17.21 -19.44
CA MET A 5 -3.85 -16.99 -18.01
C MET A 5 -2.61 -16.11 -17.83
N PHE A 6 -2.81 -14.92 -17.27
CA PHE A 6 -1.73 -14.05 -16.83
C PHE A 6 -0.71 -14.89 -16.02
N ASP A 7 0.53 -14.97 -16.51
CA ASP A 7 1.61 -15.68 -15.84
C ASP A 7 2.43 -14.69 -14.99
N PRO A 8 2.17 -14.61 -13.67
CA PRO A 8 2.88 -13.70 -12.78
C PRO A 8 4.36 -14.02 -12.64
N GLU A 9 4.82 -15.24 -12.95
CA GLU A 9 6.24 -15.59 -12.87
C GLU A 9 7.04 -14.98 -14.03
N THR A 10 6.37 -14.66 -15.13
CA THR A 10 6.98 -13.98 -16.29
C THR A 10 6.92 -12.45 -16.23
N ALA A 11 6.17 -11.88 -15.29
CA ALA A 11 6.00 -10.43 -15.15
C ALA A 11 7.31 -9.76 -14.68
N ILE A 12 8.11 -9.27 -15.62
CA ILE A 12 9.27 -8.41 -15.34
C ILE A 12 8.78 -6.97 -15.29
N TYR A 13 8.56 -6.44 -14.09
CA TYR A 13 8.25 -5.03 -13.90
C TYR A 13 9.49 -4.17 -14.17
N PRO A 14 9.43 -3.13 -15.03
CA PRO A 14 10.53 -2.20 -15.18
C PRO A 14 10.67 -1.41 -13.88
N PHE A 15 11.81 -1.54 -13.20
CA PHE A 15 12.08 -0.73 -12.02
C PHE A 15 12.31 0.74 -12.43
N PRO A 16 11.72 1.71 -11.73
CA PRO A 16 12.08 3.10 -11.92
C PRO A 16 13.56 3.33 -11.59
N ALA A 17 14.17 4.34 -12.22
CA ALA A 17 15.50 4.77 -11.86
C ALA A 17 15.52 5.23 -10.40
N LYS A 18 16.57 4.85 -9.65
CA LYS A 18 16.76 5.34 -8.28
C LYS A 18 16.89 6.87 -8.30
N PRO A 19 16.17 7.61 -7.43
CA PRO A 19 16.32 9.05 -7.34
C PRO A 19 17.77 9.44 -7.06
N GLN A 20 18.21 10.56 -7.62
CA GLN A 20 19.53 11.11 -7.30
C GLN A 20 19.56 11.54 -5.83
N PRO A 21 20.56 11.13 -5.03
CA PRO A 21 20.70 11.59 -3.66
C PRO A 21 20.88 13.11 -3.61
N LEU A 22 20.15 13.78 -2.73
CA LEU A 22 20.26 15.22 -2.46
C LEU A 22 21.26 15.48 -1.33
N THR A 23 22.03 16.56 -1.44
CA THR A 23 22.85 17.10 -0.37
C THR A 23 21.98 17.66 0.78
N VAL A 24 22.59 17.90 1.94
CA VAL A 24 21.87 18.49 3.11
C VAL A 24 21.26 19.85 2.76
N ASP A 25 22.00 20.69 2.05
CA ASP A 25 21.53 22.02 1.63
C ASP A 25 20.37 21.93 0.63
N GLU A 26 20.44 21.02 -0.35
CA GLU A 26 19.35 20.78 -1.29
C GLU A 26 18.10 20.24 -0.58
N LYS A 27 18.26 19.30 0.35
CA LYS A 27 17.14 18.79 1.17
C LYS A 27 16.46 19.92 1.92
N GLN A 28 17.24 20.78 2.59
CA GLN A 28 16.69 21.91 3.32
C GLN A 28 16.01 22.92 2.40
N PHE A 29 16.61 23.22 1.23
CA PHE A 29 16.01 24.07 0.21
C PHE A 29 14.64 23.55 -0.25
N TYR A 30 14.55 22.27 -0.63
CA TYR A 30 13.28 21.69 -1.10
C TYR A 30 12.24 21.60 0.02
N ARG A 31 12.62 21.28 1.26
CA ARG A 31 11.67 21.27 2.39
C ARG A 31 11.01 22.62 2.60
N GLU A 32 11.79 23.71 2.65
CA GLU A 32 11.23 25.05 2.81
C GLU A 32 10.40 25.48 1.59
N LYS A 33 10.85 25.12 0.39
CA LYS A 33 10.10 25.35 -0.84
C LYS A 33 8.74 24.64 -0.80
N ILE A 34 8.67 23.38 -0.40
CA ILE A 34 7.43 22.60 -0.28
C ILE A 34 6.51 23.22 0.77
N LYS A 35 7.01 23.56 1.96
CA LYS A 35 6.22 24.23 3.02
C LYS A 35 5.59 25.54 2.55
N ARG A 36 6.30 26.31 1.72
CA ARG A 36 5.77 27.52 1.10
C ARG A 36 4.71 27.19 0.05
N LEU A 37 5.01 26.29 -0.88
CA LEU A 37 4.10 25.93 -1.98
C LEU A 37 2.80 25.28 -1.49
N LEU A 38 2.85 24.45 -0.44
CA LEU A 38 1.66 23.86 0.16
C LEU A 38 0.68 24.94 0.66
N ARG A 39 1.21 25.99 1.31
CA ARG A 39 0.39 27.12 1.78
C ARG A 39 -0.14 27.97 0.62
N GLU A 40 0.71 28.28 -0.36
CA GLU A 40 0.33 29.07 -1.55
C GLU A 40 -0.80 28.41 -2.36
N ARG A 41 -0.90 27.08 -2.29
CA ARG A 41 -1.90 26.29 -3.02
C ARG A 41 -3.11 25.84 -2.22
N ASP A 42 -3.21 26.22 -0.94
CA ASP A 42 -4.20 25.61 -0.03
C ASP A 42 -4.17 24.07 -0.16
N ALA A 43 -2.95 23.53 -0.03
CA ALA A 43 -2.67 22.11 -0.20
C ALA A 43 -2.30 21.45 1.13
N VAL A 44 -2.78 20.22 1.31
CA VAL A 44 -2.35 19.33 2.41
C VAL A 44 -1.64 18.12 1.83
N MET A 45 -0.62 17.61 2.53
CA MET A 45 0.13 16.42 2.11
C MET A 45 -0.29 15.19 2.91
N VAL A 46 -0.54 14.08 2.24
CA VAL A 46 -0.70 12.76 2.87
C VAL A 46 0.41 11.85 2.39
N ALA A 47 1.08 11.17 3.31
CA ALA A 47 2.21 10.30 3.01
C ALA A 47 1.92 8.85 3.46
N HIS A 48 2.21 7.88 2.59
CA HIS A 48 2.17 6.48 3.00
C HIS A 48 3.32 6.17 3.95
N TYR A 49 3.11 5.26 4.91
CA TYR A 49 4.16 4.79 5.83
C TYR A 49 5.42 4.24 5.15
N TYR A 50 5.34 3.84 3.88
CA TYR A 50 6.47 3.31 3.11
C TYR A 50 7.26 4.37 2.33
N THR A 51 6.85 5.64 2.39
CA THR A 51 7.64 6.75 1.85
C THR A 51 8.88 7.01 2.72
N ASP A 52 9.85 7.76 2.20
CA ASP A 52 11.07 8.06 2.95
C ASP A 52 10.78 8.84 4.25
N PRO A 53 11.58 8.64 5.32
CA PRO A 53 11.42 9.34 6.60
C PRO A 53 11.29 10.86 6.49
N GLU A 54 12.03 11.48 5.57
CA GLU A 54 11.99 12.94 5.34
C GLU A 54 10.62 13.40 4.79
N ILE A 55 9.97 12.56 3.99
CA ILE A 55 8.65 12.83 3.41
C ILE A 55 7.57 12.64 4.47
N GLN A 56 7.68 11.56 5.23
CA GLN A 56 6.82 11.30 6.38
C GLN A 56 6.89 12.47 7.37
N GLN A 57 8.11 12.88 7.77
CA GLN A 57 8.32 14.03 8.65
C GLN A 57 7.70 15.32 8.07
N LEU A 58 7.93 15.60 6.79
CA LEU A 58 7.41 16.80 6.15
C LEU A 58 5.87 16.80 6.10
N ALA A 59 5.21 15.65 5.96
CA ALA A 59 3.76 15.55 5.99
C ALA A 59 3.22 16.02 7.35
N GLU A 60 3.81 15.56 8.46
CA GLU A 60 3.39 15.97 9.80
C GLU A 60 3.70 17.45 10.07
N GLU A 61 4.89 17.92 9.70
CA GLU A 61 5.30 19.32 9.91
C GLU A 61 4.41 20.33 9.17
N THR A 62 3.73 19.88 8.11
CA THR A 62 2.86 20.73 7.27
C THR A 62 1.38 20.59 7.61
N GLY A 63 1.03 19.87 8.68
CA GLY A 63 -0.35 19.64 9.11
C GLY A 63 -1.07 18.52 8.32
N GLY A 64 -0.32 17.76 7.53
CA GLY A 64 -0.76 16.55 6.86
C GLY A 64 -0.76 15.32 7.76
N CYS A 65 -0.85 14.14 7.16
CA CYS A 65 -0.83 12.87 7.89
C CYS A 65 0.06 11.80 7.26
N ILE A 66 0.56 10.90 8.10
CA ILE A 66 1.19 9.65 7.68
C ILE A 66 0.24 8.51 8.02
N ALA A 67 -0.14 7.72 7.02
CA ALA A 67 -1.16 6.69 7.20
C ALA A 67 -1.04 5.55 6.18
N ASP A 68 -1.85 4.51 6.38
CA ASP A 68 -2.11 3.48 5.37
C ASP A 68 -3.18 3.96 4.37
N SER A 69 -3.42 3.18 3.31
CA SER A 69 -4.37 3.55 2.24
C SER A 69 -5.75 3.95 2.75
N LEU A 70 -6.27 3.27 3.79
CA LEU A 70 -7.60 3.54 4.32
C LEU A 70 -7.64 4.92 4.98
N GLU A 71 -6.69 5.21 5.86
CA GLU A 71 -6.69 6.47 6.59
C GLU A 71 -6.27 7.65 5.70
N MET A 72 -5.38 7.45 4.72
CA MET A 72 -5.05 8.47 3.71
C MET A 72 -6.29 8.88 2.90
N ALA A 73 -7.07 7.90 2.42
CA ALA A 73 -8.31 8.15 1.70
C ALA A 73 -9.32 8.95 2.54
N ARG A 74 -9.43 8.60 3.83
CA ARG A 74 -10.38 9.24 4.75
C ARG A 74 -9.96 10.64 5.18
N PHE A 75 -8.68 10.84 5.44
CA PHE A 75 -8.13 12.15 5.76
C PHE A 75 -8.28 13.08 4.55
N GLY A 76 -7.85 12.63 3.36
CA GLY A 76 -7.94 13.41 2.13
C GLY A 76 -9.37 13.86 1.82
N ALA A 77 -10.34 12.96 1.94
CA ALA A 77 -11.75 13.27 1.70
C ALA A 77 -12.37 14.25 2.70
N ARG A 78 -11.88 14.28 3.95
CA ARG A 78 -12.42 15.15 5.01
C ARG A 78 -11.70 16.48 5.16
N HIS A 79 -10.45 16.57 4.72
CA HIS A 79 -9.66 17.77 4.90
C HIS A 79 -10.22 18.94 4.06
N SER A 80 -10.17 20.16 4.58
CA SER A 80 -10.78 21.34 3.93
C SER A 80 -9.99 21.89 2.75
N ALA A 81 -8.69 21.60 2.68
CA ALA A 81 -7.80 22.00 1.60
C ALA A 81 -8.38 21.66 0.21
N SER A 82 -8.32 22.63 -0.70
CA SER A 82 -8.73 22.47 -2.11
C SER A 82 -7.78 21.57 -2.90
N THR A 83 -6.52 21.47 -2.45
CA THR A 83 -5.50 20.60 -3.06
C THR A 83 -5.05 19.51 -2.08
N LEU A 84 -4.89 18.28 -2.57
CA LEU A 84 -4.31 17.17 -1.82
C LEU A 84 -3.10 16.63 -2.58
N LEU A 85 -1.93 16.64 -1.94
CA LEU A 85 -0.73 15.99 -2.46
C LEU A 85 -0.59 14.61 -1.83
N VAL A 86 -0.67 13.57 -2.66
CA VAL A 86 -0.56 12.16 -2.25
C VAL A 86 0.86 11.67 -2.48
N ALA A 87 1.68 11.62 -1.43
CA ALA A 87 2.98 10.97 -1.43
C ALA A 87 2.78 9.45 -1.23
N GLY A 88 2.72 8.73 -2.34
CA GLY A 88 2.42 7.30 -2.41
C GLY A 88 2.56 6.77 -3.83
N VAL A 89 1.65 5.90 -4.24
CA VAL A 89 1.62 5.30 -5.59
C VAL A 89 0.30 5.63 -6.31
N ARG A 90 0.26 5.42 -7.63
CA ARG A 90 -0.75 5.97 -8.54
C ARG A 90 -2.17 5.64 -8.14
N PHE A 91 -2.45 4.38 -7.80
CA PHE A 91 -3.79 3.98 -7.36
C PHE A 91 -4.25 4.72 -6.09
N MET A 92 -3.34 5.21 -5.23
CA MET A 92 -3.69 6.00 -4.04
C MET A 92 -4.15 7.39 -4.46
N GLY A 93 -3.45 8.00 -5.43
CA GLY A 93 -3.87 9.25 -6.06
C GLY A 93 -5.23 9.10 -6.76
N GLU A 94 -5.43 8.01 -7.51
CA GLU A 94 -6.71 7.69 -8.14
C GLU A 94 -7.83 7.52 -7.10
N THR A 95 -7.56 6.81 -6.01
CA THR A 95 -8.53 6.64 -4.91
C THR A 95 -8.90 7.99 -4.28
N ALA A 96 -7.92 8.88 -4.07
CA ALA A 96 -8.18 10.22 -3.59
C ALA A 96 -9.04 11.04 -4.57
N LYS A 97 -8.77 10.96 -5.88
CA LYS A 97 -9.59 11.65 -6.90
C LYS A 97 -11.00 11.08 -7.02
N ILE A 98 -11.17 9.78 -6.81
CA ILE A 98 -12.50 9.15 -6.80
C ILE A 98 -13.35 9.67 -5.65
N LEU A 99 -12.76 9.79 -4.45
CA LEU A 99 -13.43 10.22 -3.22
C LEU A 99 -13.58 11.74 -3.12
N SER A 100 -12.73 12.52 -3.79
CA SER A 100 -12.72 13.98 -3.74
C SER A 100 -12.61 14.58 -5.15
N PRO A 101 -13.60 14.35 -6.03
CA PRO A 101 -13.55 14.81 -7.42
C PRO A 101 -13.37 16.33 -7.55
N GLU A 102 -13.86 17.09 -6.58
CA GLU A 102 -13.79 18.55 -6.50
C GLU A 102 -12.41 19.08 -6.15
N LYS A 103 -11.52 18.25 -5.57
CA LYS A 103 -10.16 18.66 -5.20
C LYS A 103 -9.19 18.47 -6.36
N THR A 104 -8.16 19.31 -6.40
CA THR A 104 -6.95 19.05 -7.19
C THR A 104 -6.13 17.99 -6.47
N ILE A 105 -5.96 16.84 -7.10
CA ILE A 105 -5.21 15.72 -6.52
C ILE A 105 -3.87 15.61 -7.24
N LEU A 106 -2.79 15.88 -6.52
CA LEU A 106 -1.43 15.87 -7.04
C LEU A 106 -0.65 14.68 -6.51
N MET A 107 0.28 14.19 -7.32
CA MET A 107 1.31 13.25 -6.88
C MET A 107 2.71 13.80 -7.18
N PRO A 108 3.75 13.41 -6.40
CA PRO A 108 5.13 13.76 -6.73
C PRO A 108 5.52 13.30 -8.15
N THR A 109 4.96 12.19 -8.62
CA THR A 109 5.03 11.76 -10.01
C THR A 109 3.90 10.77 -10.31
N LEU A 110 3.30 10.88 -11.50
CA LEU A 110 2.27 9.95 -11.96
C LEU A 110 2.84 8.57 -12.36
N ASN A 111 4.17 8.44 -12.41
CA ASN A 111 4.88 7.20 -12.74
C ASN A 111 5.17 6.31 -11.51
N ALA A 112 4.77 6.73 -10.30
CA ALA A 112 4.89 5.92 -9.10
C ALA A 112 3.83 4.82 -9.10
N GLU A 113 4.03 3.76 -9.88
CA GLU A 113 3.10 2.64 -10.01
C GLU A 113 3.21 1.62 -8.87
N CYS A 114 2.67 0.41 -9.04
CA CYS A 114 2.77 -0.67 -8.07
C CYS A 114 2.63 -2.02 -8.78
N SER A 115 3.41 -3.03 -8.37
CA SER A 115 3.30 -4.38 -8.96
C SER A 115 1.94 -5.05 -8.73
N LEU A 116 1.20 -4.66 -7.68
CA LEU A 116 -0.16 -5.14 -7.46
C LEU A 116 -1.12 -4.61 -8.53
N ASP A 117 -1.01 -3.32 -8.83
CA ASP A 117 -1.81 -2.67 -9.86
C ASP A 117 -1.43 -3.20 -11.26
N LEU A 118 -0.14 -3.11 -11.60
CA LEU A 118 0.39 -3.60 -12.88
C LEU A 118 0.18 -5.10 -13.08
N GLY A 119 0.19 -5.87 -12.00
CA GLY A 119 -0.06 -7.30 -12.00
C GLY A 119 -1.54 -7.66 -12.05
N CYS A 120 -2.45 -6.69 -12.20
CA CYS A 120 -3.90 -6.89 -12.34
C CYS A 120 -4.47 -5.97 -13.43
N PRO A 121 -4.07 -6.15 -14.71
CA PRO A 121 -4.59 -5.29 -15.77
C PRO A 121 -6.08 -5.58 -16.03
N ILE A 122 -6.84 -4.51 -16.36
CA ILE A 122 -8.30 -4.55 -16.37
C ILE A 122 -8.88 -5.54 -17.40
N GLU A 123 -8.26 -5.71 -18.57
CA GLU A 123 -8.79 -6.59 -19.61
C GLU A 123 -8.73 -8.06 -19.19
N GLU A 124 -7.60 -8.51 -18.65
CA GLU A 124 -7.47 -9.87 -18.13
C GLU A 124 -8.30 -10.07 -16.86
N PHE A 125 -8.38 -9.04 -16.00
CA PHE A 125 -9.21 -9.10 -14.79
C PHE A 125 -10.71 -9.19 -15.12
N ASN A 126 -11.19 -8.46 -16.14
CA ASN A 126 -12.56 -8.57 -16.63
C ASN A 126 -12.86 -9.99 -17.11
N ALA A 127 -12.00 -10.55 -17.96
CA ALA A 127 -12.15 -11.92 -18.45
C ALA A 127 -12.16 -12.94 -17.29
N PHE A 128 -11.36 -12.71 -16.25
CA PHE A 128 -11.35 -13.55 -15.06
C PHE A 128 -12.65 -13.44 -14.25
N CYS A 129 -13.22 -12.25 -14.09
CA CYS A 129 -14.50 -12.08 -13.43
C CYS A 129 -15.65 -12.70 -14.24
N ASP A 130 -15.64 -12.53 -15.57
CA ASP A 130 -16.69 -13.05 -16.46
C ASP A 130 -16.67 -14.58 -16.56
N ALA A 131 -15.51 -15.21 -16.34
CA ALA A 131 -15.38 -16.66 -16.22
C ALA A 131 -15.94 -17.22 -14.89
N HIS A 132 -16.20 -16.36 -13.90
CA HIS A 132 -16.65 -16.75 -12.56
C HIS A 132 -17.81 -15.86 -12.06
N PRO A 133 -18.95 -15.80 -12.77
CA PRO A 133 -20.05 -14.89 -12.45
C PRO A 133 -20.81 -15.24 -11.17
N ASP A 134 -20.57 -16.42 -10.57
CA ASP A 134 -21.21 -16.87 -9.32
C ASP A 134 -20.48 -16.39 -8.05
N ARG A 135 -19.49 -15.50 -8.18
CA ARG A 135 -18.64 -15.02 -7.08
C ARG A 135 -18.75 -13.52 -6.88
N THR A 136 -18.73 -13.09 -5.62
CA THR A 136 -18.59 -11.68 -5.23
C THR A 136 -17.15 -11.23 -5.46
N VAL A 137 -16.97 -10.14 -6.21
CA VAL A 137 -15.65 -9.61 -6.59
C VAL A 137 -15.15 -8.66 -5.50
N VAL A 138 -14.13 -9.09 -4.76
CA VAL A 138 -13.45 -8.29 -3.73
C VAL A 138 -12.05 -7.95 -4.23
N VAL A 139 -11.77 -6.67 -4.44
CA VAL A 139 -10.46 -6.20 -4.86
C VAL A 139 -9.74 -5.46 -3.76
N TYR A 140 -8.44 -5.70 -3.64
CA TYR A 140 -7.61 -4.95 -2.72
C TYR A 140 -7.48 -3.50 -3.22
N ALA A 141 -7.45 -2.53 -2.29
CA ALA A 141 -7.36 -1.10 -2.59
C ALA A 141 -6.14 -0.74 -3.45
N ASN A 142 -5.14 -1.63 -3.47
CA ASN A 142 -3.90 -1.50 -4.23
C ASN A 142 -4.05 -1.89 -5.71
N THR A 143 -5.10 -1.38 -6.36
CA THR A 143 -5.49 -1.66 -7.76
C THR A 143 -5.93 -0.38 -8.47
N SER A 144 -5.87 -0.31 -9.80
CA SER A 144 -6.35 0.85 -10.56
C SER A 144 -7.82 1.20 -10.32
N ALA A 145 -8.20 2.43 -10.65
CA ALA A 145 -9.60 2.87 -10.69
C ALA A 145 -10.49 1.94 -11.54
N ALA A 146 -9.96 1.39 -12.63
CA ALA A 146 -10.70 0.49 -13.52
C ALA A 146 -11.02 -0.86 -12.87
N VAL A 147 -10.04 -1.46 -12.19
CA VAL A 147 -10.24 -2.70 -11.43
C VAL A 147 -11.20 -2.47 -10.27
N LYS A 148 -11.09 -1.33 -9.57
CA LYS A 148 -12.06 -0.94 -8.53
C LYS A 148 -13.47 -0.83 -9.10
N ALA A 149 -13.66 -0.19 -10.26
CA ALA A 149 -14.98 -0.05 -10.87
C ALA A 149 -15.63 -1.37 -11.31
N ARG A 150 -14.83 -2.41 -11.58
CA ARG A 150 -15.32 -3.76 -11.91
C ARG A 150 -15.77 -4.56 -10.67
N ALA A 151 -15.34 -4.14 -9.47
CA ALA A 151 -15.50 -4.91 -8.24
C ALA A 151 -16.80 -4.62 -7.50
N ASP A 152 -17.25 -5.60 -6.70
CA ASP A 152 -18.33 -5.41 -5.73
C ASP A 152 -17.85 -4.75 -4.44
N TRP A 153 -16.62 -5.04 -4.03
CA TRP A 153 -16.01 -4.51 -2.82
C TRP A 153 -14.57 -4.10 -3.07
N VAL A 154 -14.17 -2.98 -2.47
CA VAL A 154 -12.76 -2.67 -2.23
C VAL A 154 -12.44 -3.03 -0.78
N VAL A 155 -11.21 -3.44 -0.50
CA VAL A 155 -10.77 -3.77 0.85
C VAL A 155 -9.36 -3.27 1.11
N THR A 156 -8.97 -3.09 2.37
CA THR A 156 -7.57 -2.87 2.79
C THR A 156 -7.09 -4.02 3.66
N SER A 157 -5.77 -4.20 3.81
CA SER A 157 -5.21 -5.24 4.67
C SER A 157 -5.63 -5.10 6.14
N SER A 158 -6.06 -3.91 6.55
CA SER A 158 -6.56 -3.61 7.90
C SER A 158 -7.96 -4.14 8.21
N ILE A 159 -8.77 -4.48 7.20
CA ILE A 159 -10.15 -4.98 7.37
C ILE A 159 -10.43 -6.23 6.51
N ALA A 160 -9.38 -6.82 5.92
CA ALA A 160 -9.55 -7.87 4.93
C ALA A 160 -10.14 -9.15 5.52
N VAL A 161 -9.69 -9.55 6.72
CA VAL A 161 -10.21 -10.75 7.37
C VAL A 161 -11.66 -10.55 7.79
N GLU A 162 -11.97 -9.41 8.42
CA GLU A 162 -13.30 -9.06 8.92
C GLU A 162 -14.32 -8.94 7.78
N LEU A 163 -13.95 -8.34 6.65
CA LEU A 163 -14.84 -8.24 5.50
C LEU A 163 -15.11 -9.61 4.90
N ILE A 164 -14.08 -10.44 4.71
CA ILE A 164 -14.26 -11.77 4.11
C ILE A 164 -15.06 -12.69 5.03
N ASP A 165 -14.82 -12.66 6.35
CA ASP A 165 -15.62 -13.38 7.34
C ASP A 165 -17.10 -12.97 7.28
N HIS A 166 -17.36 -11.66 7.17
CA HIS A 166 -18.71 -11.15 7.00
C HIS A 166 -19.37 -11.66 5.71
N LEU A 167 -18.71 -11.56 4.56
CA LEU A 167 -19.27 -12.02 3.28
C LEU A 167 -19.48 -13.54 3.25
N ASP A 168 -18.57 -14.31 3.83
CA ASP A 168 -18.69 -15.77 3.98
C ASP A 168 -19.88 -16.15 4.86
N SER A 169 -20.13 -15.40 5.95
CA SER A 169 -21.31 -15.59 6.81
C SER A 169 -22.65 -15.38 6.07
N LEU A 170 -22.63 -14.64 4.95
CA LEU A 170 -23.76 -14.43 4.05
C LEU A 170 -23.85 -15.51 2.94
N GLY A 171 -22.97 -16.52 2.97
CA GLY A 171 -22.89 -17.60 1.99
C GLY A 171 -22.27 -17.18 0.65
N GLN A 172 -21.52 -16.07 0.60
CA GLN A 172 -20.92 -15.59 -0.64
C GLN A 172 -19.58 -16.28 -0.91
N LYS A 173 -19.43 -16.79 -2.14
CA LYS A 173 -18.12 -17.20 -2.65
C LYS A 173 -17.36 -15.98 -3.16
N ILE A 174 -16.06 -15.95 -2.93
CA ILE A 174 -15.24 -14.76 -3.18
C ILE A 174 -14.36 -14.96 -4.41
N LEU A 175 -14.29 -13.95 -5.26
CA LEU A 175 -13.22 -13.74 -6.22
C LEU A 175 -12.35 -12.61 -5.66
N TRP A 176 -11.08 -12.90 -5.40
CA TRP A 176 -10.13 -12.00 -4.75
C TRP A 176 -9.05 -11.52 -5.72
N ALA A 177 -8.77 -10.22 -5.78
CA ALA A 177 -7.69 -9.73 -6.63
C ALA A 177 -7.08 -8.38 -6.23
N PRO A 178 -5.77 -8.23 -6.51
CA PRO A 178 -4.66 -8.99 -5.92
C PRO A 178 -4.63 -8.71 -4.39
N ASP A 179 -3.68 -9.02 -3.54
CA ASP A 179 -2.48 -9.84 -3.63
C ASP A 179 -2.82 -11.32 -3.35
N ARG A 180 -2.17 -12.25 -4.06
CA ARG A 180 -2.41 -13.70 -3.88
C ARG A 180 -2.06 -14.20 -2.47
N HIS A 181 -1.06 -13.62 -1.80
CA HIS A 181 -0.68 -14.04 -0.45
C HIS A 181 -1.66 -13.51 0.57
N LEU A 182 -2.10 -12.25 0.44
CA LEU A 182 -3.18 -11.70 1.25
C LEU A 182 -4.47 -12.51 1.04
N GLY A 183 -4.79 -12.88 -0.20
CA GLY A 183 -5.92 -13.74 -0.55
C GLY A 183 -5.86 -15.12 0.14
N ARG A 184 -4.69 -15.76 0.14
CA ARG A 184 -4.47 -17.02 0.89
C ARG A 184 -4.53 -16.83 2.39
N TYR A 185 -4.02 -15.71 2.90
CA TYR A 185 -4.06 -15.37 4.31
C TYR A 185 -5.51 -15.24 4.78
N VAL A 186 -6.34 -14.45 4.09
CA VAL A 186 -7.77 -14.30 4.44
C VAL A 186 -8.52 -15.61 4.31
N GLN A 187 -8.25 -16.42 3.28
CA GLN A 187 -8.83 -17.76 3.13
C GLN A 187 -8.52 -18.65 4.33
N ARG A 188 -7.29 -18.62 4.86
CA ARG A 188 -6.89 -19.42 6.03
C ARG A 188 -7.49 -18.91 7.33
N GLN A 189 -7.64 -17.60 7.49
CA GLN A 189 -8.22 -17.02 8.72
C GLN A 189 -9.73 -17.25 8.81
N THR A 190 -10.43 -17.25 7.67
CA THR A 190 -11.90 -17.28 7.63
C THR A 190 -12.47 -18.64 7.25
N GLY A 191 -11.72 -19.46 6.49
CA GLY A 191 -12.24 -20.69 5.89
C GLY A 191 -13.08 -20.46 4.62
N ALA A 192 -13.19 -19.21 4.15
CA ALA A 192 -14.05 -18.85 3.01
C ALA A 192 -13.60 -19.48 1.67
N ASP A 193 -14.56 -19.70 0.76
CA ASP A 193 -14.26 -20.10 -0.63
C ASP A 193 -13.73 -18.89 -1.43
N VAL A 194 -12.40 -18.74 -1.43
CA VAL A 194 -11.69 -17.66 -2.12
C VAL A 194 -10.97 -18.17 -3.37
N LEU A 195 -11.37 -17.66 -4.52
CA LEU A 195 -10.66 -17.81 -5.79
C LEU A 195 -9.74 -16.59 -6.01
N CYS A 196 -8.42 -16.81 -5.97
CA CYS A 196 -7.44 -15.73 -6.02
C CYS A 196 -6.89 -15.46 -7.42
N TRP A 197 -6.88 -14.19 -7.82
CA TRP A 197 -5.99 -13.65 -8.85
C TRP A 197 -4.53 -13.74 -8.42
N GLN A 198 -3.61 -13.94 -9.37
CA GLN A 198 -2.23 -14.35 -9.07
C GLN A 198 -1.20 -13.21 -9.01
N GLY A 199 -1.62 -11.96 -9.17
CA GLY A 199 -0.78 -10.78 -8.92
C GLY A 199 -0.24 -10.72 -7.50
N ALA A 200 0.96 -10.16 -7.32
CA ALA A 200 1.60 -10.06 -6.01
C ALA A 200 2.48 -8.81 -5.82
N CYS A 201 2.71 -8.44 -4.55
CA CYS A 201 3.64 -7.38 -4.20
C CYS A 201 5.09 -7.87 -4.31
N ILE A 202 5.90 -7.23 -5.14
CA ILE A 202 7.31 -7.59 -5.34
C ILE A 202 8.16 -7.46 -4.06
N VAL A 203 7.79 -6.56 -3.14
CA VAL A 203 8.56 -6.31 -1.92
C VAL A 203 8.28 -7.42 -0.91
N HIS A 204 7.01 -7.78 -0.73
CA HIS A 204 6.63 -8.81 0.24
C HIS A 204 6.93 -10.23 -0.26
N ASP A 205 6.84 -10.48 -1.57
CA ASP A 205 7.17 -11.79 -2.19
C ASP A 205 8.68 -12.12 -2.11
N GLU A 206 9.53 -11.12 -1.90
CA GLU A 206 10.98 -11.29 -1.79
C GLU A 206 11.43 -11.96 -0.48
N PHE A 207 10.66 -11.89 0.61
CA PHE A 207 11.07 -12.49 1.88
C PHE A 207 11.28 -14.00 1.77
N LYS A 208 12.43 -14.51 2.27
CA LYS A 208 12.82 -15.92 2.18
C LYS A 208 12.91 -16.59 3.55
N THR A 209 12.22 -17.71 3.70
CA THR A 209 12.11 -18.46 4.97
C THR A 209 13.46 -18.82 5.56
N GLN A 210 14.40 -19.33 4.75
CA GLN A 210 15.74 -19.69 5.25
C GLN A 210 16.52 -18.48 5.78
N ALA A 211 16.41 -17.32 5.11
CA ALA A 211 17.09 -16.11 5.55
C ALA A 211 16.49 -15.61 6.87
N LEU A 212 15.15 -15.59 6.97
CA LEU A 212 14.46 -15.22 8.20
C LEU A 212 14.74 -16.19 9.35
N MET A 213 14.81 -17.50 9.09
CA MET A 213 15.17 -18.51 10.10
C MET A 213 16.57 -18.27 10.65
N ARG A 214 17.54 -17.97 9.77
CA ARG A 214 18.91 -17.60 10.20
C ARG A 214 18.92 -16.34 11.04
N MET A 215 18.14 -15.32 10.67
CA MET A 215 18.02 -14.10 11.46
C MET A 215 17.39 -14.38 12.84
N LYS A 216 16.33 -15.18 12.91
CA LYS A 216 15.71 -15.58 14.18
C LYS A 216 16.67 -16.38 15.06
N ALA A 217 17.56 -17.19 14.48
CA ALA A 217 18.60 -17.89 15.23
C ALA A 217 19.67 -16.94 15.81
N LEU A 218 19.98 -15.83 15.12
CA LEU A 218 20.89 -14.78 15.61
C LEU A 218 20.22 -13.89 16.67
N HIS A 219 18.90 -13.73 16.58
CA HIS A 219 18.09 -12.91 17.49
C HIS A 219 16.95 -13.73 18.10
N PRO A 220 17.24 -14.73 18.95
CA PRO A 220 16.24 -15.70 19.43
C PRO A 220 15.14 -15.09 20.31
N GLU A 221 15.38 -13.93 20.92
CA GLU A 221 14.40 -13.20 21.72
C GLU A 221 13.58 -12.19 20.90
N ALA A 222 13.85 -12.04 19.60
CA ALA A 222 13.14 -11.09 18.76
C ALA A 222 11.75 -11.60 18.37
N ALA A 223 10.75 -10.73 18.45
CA ALA A 223 9.45 -11.00 17.82
C ALA A 223 9.51 -10.72 16.33
N VAL A 224 8.78 -11.50 15.53
CA VAL A 224 8.69 -11.37 14.08
C VAL A 224 7.34 -10.74 13.70
N LEU A 225 7.37 -9.60 13.03
CA LEU A 225 6.20 -8.84 12.59
C LEU A 225 6.11 -8.92 11.06
N VAL A 226 5.02 -9.44 10.51
CA VAL A 226 4.91 -9.77 9.08
C VAL A 226 3.68 -9.11 8.45
N HIS A 227 3.86 -8.48 7.29
CA HIS A 227 2.71 -8.03 6.50
C HIS A 227 2.07 -9.22 5.76
N PRO A 228 0.72 -9.37 5.74
CA PRO A 228 0.04 -10.54 5.18
C PRO A 228 0.15 -10.70 3.65
N GLU A 229 0.71 -9.73 2.94
CA GLU A 229 1.15 -9.88 1.54
C GLU A 229 2.42 -10.74 1.38
N SER A 230 3.00 -11.23 2.49
CA SER A 230 4.19 -12.07 2.47
C SER A 230 3.84 -13.55 2.23
N PRO A 231 4.75 -14.35 1.66
CA PRO A 231 4.55 -15.79 1.50
C PRO A 231 4.13 -16.48 2.80
N GLN A 232 3.27 -17.50 2.69
CA GLN A 232 2.72 -18.23 3.83
C GLN A 232 3.80 -18.74 4.81
N ALA A 233 4.92 -19.23 4.30
CA ALA A 233 6.02 -19.72 5.14
C ALA A 233 6.74 -18.60 5.94
N ILE A 234 6.57 -17.33 5.56
CA ILE A 234 7.01 -16.15 6.34
C ILE A 234 5.95 -15.81 7.38
N VAL A 235 4.68 -15.81 6.99
CA VAL A 235 3.54 -15.56 7.89
C VAL A 235 3.51 -16.57 9.05
N GLU A 236 3.83 -17.84 8.81
CA GLU A 236 3.90 -18.89 9.85
C GLU A 236 5.01 -18.67 10.87
N MET A 237 6.01 -17.84 10.57
CA MET A 237 7.09 -17.50 11.50
C MET A 237 6.76 -16.28 12.37
N ALA A 238 5.65 -15.59 12.08
CA ALA A 238 5.28 -14.32 12.69
C ALA A 238 4.75 -14.50 14.11
N ASP A 239 5.15 -13.59 15.00
CA ASP A 239 4.53 -13.36 16.30
C ASP A 239 3.38 -12.35 16.21
N ALA A 240 3.35 -11.53 15.15
CA ALA A 240 2.20 -10.71 14.77
C ALA A 240 2.11 -10.53 13.26
N VAL A 241 0.88 -10.60 12.73
CA VAL A 241 0.57 -10.40 11.32
C VAL A 241 -0.45 -9.27 11.20
N GLY A 242 -0.26 -8.34 10.26
CA GLY A 242 -1.24 -7.28 10.04
C GLY A 242 -0.83 -6.24 9.00
N SER A 243 -1.75 -5.33 8.73
CA SER A 243 -1.52 -4.10 7.97
C SER A 243 -0.43 -3.22 8.61
N THR A 244 0.05 -2.23 7.87
CA THR A 244 1.12 -1.33 8.35
C THR A 244 0.82 -0.69 9.70
N SER A 245 -0.39 -0.18 9.91
CA SER A 245 -0.83 0.40 11.18
C SER A 245 -0.98 -0.66 12.28
N GLN A 246 -1.48 -1.86 11.97
CA GLN A 246 -1.55 -2.99 12.90
C GLN A 246 -0.17 -3.49 13.32
N LEU A 247 0.84 -3.48 12.44
CA LEU A 247 2.22 -3.83 12.79
C LEU A 247 2.83 -2.79 13.73
N ILE A 248 2.59 -1.50 13.51
CA ILE A 248 3.00 -0.44 14.45
C ILE A 248 2.32 -0.63 15.82
N ALA A 249 1.03 -0.98 15.83
CA ALA A 249 0.32 -1.28 17.07
C ALA A 249 0.87 -2.53 17.79
N ALA A 250 1.13 -3.61 17.04
CA ALA A 250 1.73 -4.84 17.55
C ALA A 250 3.13 -4.61 18.13
N ALA A 251 3.94 -3.77 17.46
CA ALA A 251 5.26 -3.38 17.96
C ALA A 251 5.17 -2.77 19.36
N LYS A 252 4.14 -1.99 19.66
CA LYS A 252 3.91 -1.41 21.00
C LYS A 252 3.47 -2.47 22.03
N SER A 253 2.57 -3.38 21.66
CA SER A 253 1.97 -4.35 22.59
C SER A 253 2.87 -5.54 22.91
N LEU A 254 3.74 -5.95 21.98
CA LEU A 254 4.63 -7.10 22.15
C LEU A 254 5.69 -6.82 23.23
N PRO A 255 5.96 -7.72 24.19
CA PRO A 255 6.94 -7.47 25.27
C PRO A 255 8.41 -7.47 24.83
N GLN A 256 8.72 -7.99 23.64
CA GLN A 256 10.08 -8.20 23.15
C GLN A 256 10.81 -6.87 22.92
N ARG A 257 12.12 -6.86 23.24
CA ARG A 257 13.02 -5.70 23.07
C ARG A 257 13.52 -5.55 21.63
N GLN A 258 13.60 -6.66 20.90
CA GLN A 258 14.02 -6.73 19.51
C GLN A 258 12.83 -7.16 18.65
N LEU A 259 12.63 -6.50 17.51
CA LEU A 259 11.55 -6.80 16.58
C LEU A 259 12.14 -6.98 15.17
N ILE A 260 11.98 -8.16 14.58
CA ILE A 260 12.29 -8.41 13.16
C ILE A 260 11.05 -8.08 12.35
N VAL A 261 11.15 -7.12 11.44
CA VAL A 261 10.01 -6.55 10.73
C VAL A 261 10.11 -6.93 9.24
N ALA A 262 9.21 -7.81 8.79
CA ALA A 262 9.10 -8.31 7.43
C ALA A 262 8.02 -7.54 6.65
N THR A 263 8.38 -6.31 6.31
CA THR A 263 7.64 -5.46 5.39
C THR A 263 8.58 -4.39 4.84
N ASP A 264 8.07 -3.41 4.10
CA ASP A 264 8.87 -2.31 3.59
C ASP A 264 9.50 -1.48 4.73
N ARG A 265 10.80 -1.20 4.61
CA ARG A 265 11.62 -0.47 5.59
C ARG A 265 11.09 0.92 5.95
N GLY A 266 10.30 1.57 5.07
CA GLY A 266 9.77 2.91 5.34
C GLY A 266 8.95 2.97 6.64
N ILE A 267 8.34 1.85 7.05
CA ILE A 267 7.58 1.74 8.30
C ILE A 267 8.43 2.08 9.54
N PHE A 268 9.75 1.92 9.47
CA PHE A 268 10.65 2.08 10.61
C PHE A 268 10.62 3.50 11.16
N TYR A 269 10.35 4.52 10.34
CA TYR A 269 10.25 5.89 10.82
C TYR A 269 9.15 6.03 11.91
N LYS A 270 7.92 5.59 11.62
CA LYS A 270 6.82 5.66 12.60
C LYS A 270 6.87 4.56 13.63
N MET A 271 7.33 3.37 13.27
CA MET A 271 7.48 2.29 14.24
C MET A 271 8.52 2.64 15.30
N GLN A 272 9.68 3.20 14.93
CA GLN A 272 10.72 3.59 15.90
C GLN A 272 10.26 4.73 16.81
N GLN A 273 9.45 5.67 16.32
CA GLN A 273 8.82 6.70 17.17
C GLN A 273 7.82 6.09 18.17
N ALA A 274 7.10 5.05 17.77
CA ALA A 274 6.11 4.38 18.60
C ALA A 274 6.76 3.52 19.70
N VAL A 275 7.97 3.01 19.46
CA VAL A 275 8.75 2.18 20.38
C VAL A 275 10.21 2.63 20.44
N PRO A 276 10.51 3.86 20.89
CA PRO A 276 11.86 4.43 20.87
C PRO A 276 12.87 3.61 21.68
N GLU A 277 12.39 2.84 22.63
CA GLU A 277 13.19 1.95 23.43
C GLU A 277 13.57 0.67 22.68
N LYS A 278 12.83 0.20 21.67
CA LYS A 278 13.05 -1.12 21.04
C LYS A 278 14.03 -1.05 19.88
N THR A 279 14.67 -2.18 19.62
CA THR A 279 15.54 -2.37 18.45
C THR A 279 14.74 -2.99 17.31
N LEU A 280 14.63 -2.27 16.20
CA LEU A 280 13.98 -2.74 14.98
C LEU A 280 15.02 -3.32 14.02
N LEU A 281 14.74 -4.50 13.47
CA LEU A 281 15.61 -5.24 12.56
C LEU A 281 14.85 -5.49 11.25
N GLU A 282 15.42 -5.12 10.12
CA GLU A 282 14.83 -5.38 8.81
C GLU A 282 14.93 -6.87 8.49
N ALA A 283 13.81 -7.51 8.14
CA ALA A 283 13.84 -8.91 7.74
C ALA A 283 14.59 -9.08 6.40
N PRO A 284 15.40 -10.14 6.24
CA PRO A 284 16.20 -10.32 5.04
C PRO A 284 15.36 -10.78 3.84
N THR A 285 15.68 -10.21 2.68
CA THR A 285 15.10 -10.58 1.37
C THR A 285 16.06 -11.41 0.50
N ALA A 286 17.36 -11.39 0.80
CA ALA A 286 18.38 -12.15 0.06
C ALA A 286 18.58 -13.57 0.62
N GLY A 287 18.55 -14.57 -0.26
CA GLY A 287 19.19 -15.88 -0.06
C GLY A 287 20.64 -15.84 -0.55
N GLU A 288 21.46 -16.82 -0.16
CA GLU A 288 22.82 -16.97 -0.74
C GLU A 288 22.73 -17.04 -2.27
N GLY A 289 23.39 -16.12 -2.96
CA GLY A 289 23.44 -16.08 -4.43
C GLY A 289 22.32 -15.30 -5.15
N ALA A 290 21.34 -14.73 -4.45
CA ALA A 290 20.29 -13.92 -5.08
C ALA A 290 20.65 -12.42 -5.09
N THR A 291 20.68 -11.79 -6.26
CA THR A 291 20.65 -10.33 -6.37
C THR A 291 19.27 -9.85 -5.91
N CYS A 292 19.20 -9.37 -4.68
CA CYS A 292 18.05 -8.70 -4.10
C CYS A 292 17.56 -7.57 -5.04
N ARG A 293 16.29 -7.56 -5.47
CA ARG A 293 15.79 -6.57 -6.43
C ARG A 293 15.24 -5.32 -5.74
N SER A 294 14.47 -5.49 -4.65
CA SER A 294 13.89 -4.37 -3.87
C SER A 294 14.61 -4.13 -2.53
N CYS A 295 15.07 -5.18 -1.87
CA CYS A 295 15.68 -5.12 -0.53
C CYS A 295 14.78 -4.48 0.51
N ALA A 296 13.56 -5.03 0.61
CA ALA A 296 12.50 -4.53 1.49
C ALA A 296 12.24 -3.03 1.30
N HIS A 297 12.47 -2.50 0.10
CA HIS A 297 12.24 -1.11 -0.24
C HIS A 297 11.52 -1.01 -1.59
N CYS A 298 10.28 -0.54 -1.54
CA CYS A 298 9.43 -0.38 -2.70
C CYS A 298 10.03 0.69 -3.62
N PRO A 299 10.43 0.32 -4.85
CA PRO A 299 11.08 1.25 -5.76
C PRO A 299 10.14 2.38 -6.21
N TRP A 300 8.83 2.16 -6.22
CA TRP A 300 7.84 3.19 -6.54
C TRP A 300 7.57 4.13 -5.35
N MET A 301 7.61 3.63 -4.11
CA MET A 301 7.53 4.52 -2.93
C MET A 301 8.73 5.45 -2.87
N ALA A 302 9.91 4.99 -3.27
CA ALA A 302 11.13 5.79 -3.37
C ALA A 302 11.03 6.95 -4.37
N MET A 303 10.06 6.94 -5.29
CA MET A 303 9.87 8.03 -6.27
C MET A 303 9.28 9.31 -5.65
N ASN A 304 8.84 9.27 -4.38
CA ASN A 304 8.21 10.40 -3.68
C ASN A 304 9.21 11.42 -3.11
N GLY A 305 10.37 11.62 -3.75
CA GLY A 305 11.45 12.47 -3.24
C GLY A 305 11.09 13.96 -3.16
N LEU A 306 11.81 14.71 -2.32
CA LEU A 306 11.58 16.16 -2.07
C LEU A 306 11.55 17.00 -3.36
N LYS A 307 12.47 16.74 -4.30
CA LYS A 307 12.50 17.45 -5.58
C LYS A 307 11.22 17.21 -6.39
N ALA A 308 10.77 15.96 -6.49
CA ALA A 308 9.55 15.58 -7.21
C ALA A 308 8.29 16.17 -6.56
N ILE A 309 8.22 16.22 -5.22
CA ILE A 309 7.13 16.91 -4.50
C ILE A 309 7.14 18.42 -4.83
N ALA A 310 8.31 19.06 -4.80
CA ALA A 310 8.41 20.48 -5.11
C ALA A 310 7.99 20.77 -6.55
N GLU A 311 8.45 19.97 -7.52
CA GLU A 311 8.07 20.07 -8.93
C GLU A 311 6.57 19.86 -9.13
N GLY A 312 5.97 18.87 -8.45
CA GLY A 312 4.53 18.64 -8.50
C GLY A 312 3.68 19.76 -7.90
N LEU A 313 4.26 20.54 -6.99
CA LEU A 313 3.66 21.75 -6.43
C LEU A 313 4.04 23.02 -7.20
N GLU A 314 4.81 22.96 -8.28
CA GLU A 314 5.13 24.11 -9.13
C GLU A 314 4.20 24.22 -10.34
N GLN A 315 4.08 25.43 -10.91
CA GLN A 315 3.42 25.69 -12.20
C GLN A 315 1.99 25.09 -12.35
N GLY A 316 1.15 25.19 -11.32
CA GLY A 316 -0.19 24.61 -11.33
C GLY A 316 -0.25 23.09 -11.11
N GLY A 317 0.86 22.35 -11.24
CA GLY A 317 0.91 20.90 -11.00
C GLY A 317 0.21 20.09 -12.08
N ALA A 318 -0.04 20.67 -13.26
CA ALA A 318 -0.83 20.04 -14.32
C ALA A 318 -0.24 18.68 -14.78
N GLU A 319 1.09 18.55 -14.83
CA GLU A 319 1.77 17.28 -15.18
C GLU A 319 1.73 16.23 -14.05
N HIS A 320 1.25 16.63 -12.88
CA HIS A 320 1.23 15.85 -11.64
C HIS A 320 -0.19 15.59 -11.14
N GLU A 321 -1.20 16.09 -11.85
CA GLU A 321 -2.60 15.96 -11.47
C GLU A 321 -3.17 14.61 -11.89
N ILE A 322 -3.86 13.98 -10.95
CA ILE A 322 -4.61 12.75 -11.19
C ILE A 322 -5.96 13.11 -11.82
N HIS A 323 -6.19 12.57 -13.01
CA HIS A 323 -7.48 12.58 -13.68
C HIS A 323 -8.05 11.17 -13.74
N VAL A 324 -9.34 11.04 -13.43
CA VAL A 324 -10.11 9.80 -13.56
C VAL A 324 -11.37 10.15 -14.32
N ASP A 325 -11.68 9.39 -15.38
CA ASP A 325 -12.91 9.57 -16.15
C ASP A 325 -14.16 9.46 -15.25
N GLU A 326 -15.19 10.26 -15.49
CA GLU A 326 -16.34 10.35 -14.59
C GLU A 326 -17.14 9.04 -14.51
N ALA A 327 -17.26 8.29 -15.61
CA ALA A 327 -17.94 7.00 -15.59
C ALA A 327 -17.12 5.97 -14.79
N LEU A 328 -15.79 5.98 -14.97
CA LEU A 328 -14.88 5.15 -14.18
C LEU A 328 -14.92 5.50 -12.70
N ARG A 329 -14.95 6.80 -12.40
CA ARG A 329 -14.98 7.35 -11.04
C ARG A 329 -16.24 6.92 -10.30
N THR A 330 -17.40 7.11 -10.92
CA THR A 330 -18.69 6.76 -10.32
C THR A 330 -18.83 5.25 -10.11
N GLY A 331 -18.31 4.44 -11.03
CA GLY A 331 -18.21 2.99 -10.87
C GLY A 331 -17.33 2.59 -9.67
N ALA A 332 -16.10 3.12 -9.60
CA ALA A 332 -15.16 2.81 -8.53
C ALA A 332 -15.59 3.35 -7.14
N LEU A 333 -16.41 4.41 -7.11
CA LEU A 333 -16.91 5.00 -5.88
C LEU A 333 -17.83 4.03 -5.10
N ILE A 334 -18.60 3.19 -5.80
CA ILE A 334 -19.55 2.26 -5.18
C ILE A 334 -18.83 1.28 -4.22
N PRO A 335 -17.84 0.47 -4.69
CA PRO A 335 -17.15 -0.48 -3.82
C PRO A 335 -16.19 0.20 -2.83
N LEU A 336 -15.69 1.41 -3.13
CA LEU A 336 -14.94 2.22 -2.16
C LEU A 336 -15.82 2.71 -1.00
N ASN A 337 -17.03 3.18 -1.26
CA ASN A 337 -17.95 3.59 -0.20
C ASN A 337 -18.35 2.39 0.66
N ARG A 338 -18.64 1.24 0.04
CA ARG A 338 -18.87 -0.03 0.77
C ARG A 338 -17.73 -0.35 1.74
N MET A 339 -16.47 -0.23 1.28
CA MET A 339 -15.28 -0.40 2.13
C MET A 339 -15.27 0.57 3.32
N LEU A 340 -15.49 1.86 3.05
CA LEU A 340 -15.45 2.93 4.06
C LEU A 340 -16.57 2.79 5.09
N ASP A 341 -17.76 2.41 4.64
CA ASP A 341 -18.94 2.19 5.47
C ASP A 341 -18.73 0.96 6.37
N PHE A 342 -18.24 -0.15 5.81
CA PHE A 342 -17.90 -1.34 6.60
C PHE A 342 -16.78 -1.08 7.61
N ALA A 343 -15.71 -0.37 7.21
CA ALA A 343 -14.66 0.04 8.15
C ALA A 343 -15.19 0.96 9.27
N ALA A 344 -16.29 1.69 9.04
CA ALA A 344 -16.93 2.48 10.07
C ALA A 344 -17.70 1.62 11.08
N THR A 345 -18.29 0.49 10.67
CA THR A 345 -19.03 -0.42 11.58
C THR A 345 -18.12 -1.18 12.53
N LEU A 346 -16.87 -1.45 12.15
CA LEU A 346 -15.89 -2.16 13.01
C LEU A 346 -15.34 -1.33 14.18
N ARG A 347 -15.61 -0.02 14.22
CA ARG A 347 -15.09 0.89 15.27
C ARG A 347 -16.10 1.24 16.35
N GLY A 348 -17.35 0.79 16.23
CA GLY A 348 -18.43 0.99 17.20
C GLY A 348 -18.54 -0.15 18.19
#